data_AF-A0A1F2QR18-F1
#
_entry.id   AF-A0A1F2QR18-F1
#
_cell.length_a   1.000
_cell.length_b   1.000
_cell.length_c   1.000
_cell.angle_alpha   90.00
_cell.angle_beta   90.00
_cell.angle_gamma   90.00
#
_symmetry.space_group_name_H-M   'P 1'
#
loop_
_entity.id
_entity.type
_entity.pdbx_description
1 polymer ?
#
loop_
_entity_poly.entity_id
_entity_poly.type
_entity_poly.pdbx_seq_one_letter_code
_entity_poly.pdbx_strand_id
1 'polypeptide(L)'
;MALPELAFADLGEDPAPTVARLPAAAGVGQLLGPGGQSLLLAPTSNLRRWAAARLGLGGPPKPGRRPPTSLRGVASAVAWARTAAPFEQRLLYERRMAALVPTAARRDLKPPAFLHLDPAERFPRLSVRSAAAEPQGLFGPFRSRRAAETAREALHRRFPLRPCDYTFEPDPALPLGLGCLFAQVRSCAAPCLMRTSEEDYRALAARAAAYLGDPDARVQGADTIAAPVAAIDQSRALVVDPGRSEIGLYPVRAGRVLEHAAVVAPAATLAEAVARLDWPDGEGADDWAWLSAWIHGPKGRRSFLPVPDPADRADLLRRVWAALPPRLATAHER
;
A
#
# COMPACT_ATOMS: atom_id res chain seq x y z
N MET A 1 1.30 -5.42 17.88
CA MET A 1 2.57 -6.19 17.96
C MET A 1 3.75 -5.26 17.60
N ALA A 2 4.86 -5.27 18.33
CA ALA A 2 6.04 -4.51 17.90
C ALA A 2 6.84 -5.30 16.86
N LEU A 3 7.40 -4.63 15.84
CA LEU A 3 8.35 -5.27 14.93
C LEU A 3 9.59 -5.73 15.70
N PRO A 4 10.19 -6.88 15.33
CA PRO A 4 11.36 -7.38 16.02
C PRO A 4 12.58 -6.47 15.78
N GLU A 5 13.36 -6.24 16.83
CA GLU A 5 14.65 -5.57 16.74
C GLU A 5 15.69 -6.47 16.07
N LEU A 6 16.66 -5.84 15.39
CA LEU A 6 17.76 -6.59 14.79
C LEU A 6 18.76 -6.96 15.89
N ALA A 7 18.91 -8.26 16.13
CA ALA A 7 20.04 -8.80 16.88
C ALA A 7 21.33 -8.53 16.11
N PHE A 8 22.45 -8.35 16.81
CA PHE A 8 23.73 -7.99 16.24
C PHE A 8 24.82 -8.99 16.65
N ALA A 9 25.76 -9.25 15.75
CA ALA A 9 27.00 -9.97 16.05
C ALA A 9 28.15 -9.49 15.17
N ASP A 10 29.32 -9.31 15.79
CA ASP A 10 30.56 -9.11 15.06
C ASP A 10 30.95 -10.37 14.29
N LEU A 11 31.49 -10.16 13.09
CA LEU A 11 31.98 -11.24 12.24
C LEU A 11 33.41 -11.65 12.62
N GLY A 12 34.19 -10.74 13.21
CA GLY A 12 35.61 -10.98 13.51
C GLY A 12 36.44 -11.27 12.25
N GLU A 13 37.61 -11.87 12.42
CA GLU A 13 38.48 -12.27 11.30
C GLU A 13 37.94 -13.48 10.52
N ASP A 14 37.34 -14.44 11.24
CA ASP A 14 36.64 -15.58 10.65
C ASP A 14 35.11 -15.48 10.88
N PRO A 15 34.32 -15.18 9.84
CA PRO A 15 32.87 -15.09 9.96
C PRO A 15 32.17 -16.45 10.16
N ALA A 16 32.84 -17.59 9.96
CA ALA A 16 32.19 -18.90 9.93
C ALA A 16 31.46 -19.28 11.24
N PRO A 17 32.04 -19.08 12.45
CA PRO A 17 31.35 -19.36 13.71
C PRO A 17 30.11 -18.49 13.91
N THR A 18 30.21 -17.19 13.59
CA THR A 18 29.07 -16.27 13.69
C THR A 18 27.96 -16.65 12.72
N VAL A 19 28.30 -16.97 11.46
CA VAL A 19 27.33 -17.42 10.45
C VAL A 19 26.66 -18.73 10.87
N ALA A 20 27.39 -19.70 11.44
CA ALA A 20 26.83 -20.96 11.89
C ALA A 20 25.75 -20.79 12.98
N ARG A 21 25.88 -19.77 13.84
CA ARG A 21 24.91 -19.44 14.90
C ARG A 21 23.67 -18.72 14.38
N LEU A 22 23.71 -18.14 13.18
CA LEU A 22 22.54 -17.46 12.61
C LEU A 22 21.35 -18.43 12.44
N PRO A 23 20.11 -17.95 12.64
CA PRO A 23 18.92 -18.78 12.44
C PRO A 23 18.80 -19.31 11.01
N ALA A 24 18.47 -20.59 10.86
CA ALA A 24 18.11 -21.17 9.57
C ALA A 24 16.63 -20.90 9.23
N ALA A 25 16.19 -19.65 9.36
CA ALA A 25 14.80 -19.22 9.27
C ALA A 25 14.63 -17.96 8.41
N ALA A 26 13.39 -17.66 8.04
CA ALA A 26 13.06 -16.44 7.33
C ALA A 26 13.24 -15.21 8.24
N GLY A 27 13.66 -14.09 7.65
CA GLY A 27 13.90 -12.87 8.37
C GLY A 27 14.46 -11.75 7.50
N VAL A 28 14.81 -10.64 8.13
CA VAL A 28 15.55 -9.54 7.50
C VAL A 28 16.97 -9.58 8.03
N GLY A 29 17.94 -9.60 7.11
CA GLY A 29 19.36 -9.60 7.44
C GLY A 29 20.03 -8.34 6.90
N GLN A 30 21.00 -7.83 7.65
CA GLN A 30 21.80 -6.68 7.31
C GLN A 30 23.28 -6.98 7.51
N LEU A 31 24.10 -6.78 6.48
CA LEU A 31 25.55 -6.79 6.61
C LEU A 31 26.05 -5.36 6.78
N LEU A 32 26.91 -5.18 7.77
CA LEU A 32 27.45 -3.90 8.19
C LEU A 32 28.95 -3.89 7.90
N GLY A 33 29.47 -2.73 7.50
CA GLY A 33 30.89 -2.48 7.30
C GLY A 33 31.50 -1.70 8.46
N PRO A 34 32.76 -1.26 8.34
CA PRO A 34 33.41 -0.40 9.32
C PRO A 34 32.53 0.77 9.77
N GLY A 35 32.53 1.09 11.06
CA GLY A 35 31.73 2.19 11.62
C GLY A 35 30.22 1.97 11.58
N GLY A 36 29.73 0.74 11.38
CA GLY A 36 28.30 0.42 11.38
C GLY A 36 27.56 0.79 10.10
N GLN A 37 28.28 1.14 9.03
CA GLN A 37 27.67 1.47 7.74
C GLN A 37 26.92 0.28 7.12
N SER A 38 25.69 0.50 6.67
CA SER A 38 24.90 -0.56 6.03
C SER A 38 25.42 -0.89 4.64
N LEU A 39 25.99 -2.08 4.46
CA LEU A 39 26.48 -2.55 3.16
C LEU A 39 25.38 -3.25 2.35
N LEU A 40 24.56 -4.06 3.01
CA LEU A 40 23.50 -4.82 2.37
C LEU A 40 22.38 -5.12 3.33
N LEU A 41 21.16 -4.70 3.00
CA LEU A 41 19.93 -5.05 3.71
C LEU A 41 19.06 -5.91 2.78
N ALA A 42 18.56 -7.05 3.26
CA ALA A 42 17.73 -7.93 2.45
C ALA A 42 16.69 -8.72 3.27
N PRO A 43 15.46 -8.88 2.74
CA PRO A 43 14.56 -9.93 3.21
C PRO A 43 15.05 -11.29 2.66
N THR A 44 15.00 -12.33 3.48
CA THR A 44 15.50 -13.67 3.13
C THR A 44 14.64 -14.78 3.71
N SER A 45 14.53 -15.90 2.99
CA SER A 45 13.88 -17.11 3.49
C SER A 45 14.75 -17.94 4.44
N ASN A 46 16.05 -17.67 4.48
CA ASN A 46 17.01 -18.33 5.37
C ASN A 46 18.19 -17.40 5.66
N LEU A 47 18.23 -16.83 6.88
CA LEU A 47 19.26 -15.88 7.31
C LEU A 47 20.67 -16.48 7.23
N ARG A 48 20.87 -17.68 7.77
CA ARG A 48 22.17 -18.39 7.73
C ARG A 48 22.70 -18.56 6.31
N ARG A 49 21.87 -19.11 5.41
CA ARG A 49 22.26 -19.38 4.02
C ARG A 49 22.53 -18.08 3.26
N TRP A 50 21.74 -17.03 3.51
CA TRP A 50 21.95 -15.72 2.92
C TRP A 50 23.29 -15.10 3.35
N ALA A 51 23.59 -15.09 4.66
CA ALA A 51 24.84 -14.55 5.18
C ALA A 51 26.04 -15.34 4.65
N ALA A 52 25.98 -16.68 4.68
CA ALA A 52 27.02 -17.54 4.13
C ALA A 52 27.33 -17.22 2.66
N ALA A 53 26.29 -17.07 1.83
CA ALA A 53 26.45 -16.75 0.40
C ALA A 53 27.10 -15.37 0.17
N ARG A 54 26.83 -14.38 1.04
CA ARG A 54 27.40 -13.03 0.92
C ARG A 54 28.79 -12.89 1.54
N LEU A 55 29.18 -13.81 2.41
CA LEU A 55 30.48 -13.83 3.09
C LEU A 55 31.44 -14.88 2.50
N GLY A 56 31.13 -15.46 1.33
CA GLY A 56 31.99 -16.42 0.66
C GLY A 56 32.06 -17.80 1.33
N LEU A 57 31.12 -18.11 2.23
CA LEU A 57 30.98 -19.40 2.91
C LEU A 57 29.88 -20.28 2.28
N GLY A 58 29.30 -19.85 1.16
CA GLY A 58 28.30 -20.59 0.42
C GLY A 58 28.91 -21.69 -0.45
N GLY A 59 28.08 -22.66 -0.87
CA GLY A 59 28.50 -23.65 -1.86
C GLY A 59 28.82 -23.04 -3.23
N PRO A 60 29.45 -23.81 -4.13
CA PRO A 60 29.84 -23.31 -5.45
C PRO A 60 28.63 -22.78 -6.23
N PRO A 61 28.80 -21.71 -7.03
CA PRO A 61 27.71 -21.19 -7.86
C PRO A 61 27.25 -22.26 -8.85
N LYS A 62 25.96 -22.24 -9.18
CA LYS A 62 25.43 -23.11 -10.24
C LYS A 62 26.13 -22.80 -11.57
N PRO A 63 26.42 -23.81 -12.42
CA PRO A 63 26.98 -23.59 -13.75
C PRO A 63 26.20 -22.51 -14.51
N GLY A 64 26.93 -21.59 -15.16
CA GLY A 64 26.35 -20.48 -15.92
C GLY A 64 25.79 -19.32 -15.09
N ARG A 65 25.90 -19.33 -13.76
CA ARG A 65 25.51 -18.18 -12.91
C ARG A 65 26.72 -17.51 -12.30
N ARG A 66 26.77 -16.18 -12.43
CA ARG A 66 27.76 -15.35 -11.71
C ARG A 66 27.54 -15.52 -10.20
N PRO A 67 28.60 -15.79 -9.41
CA PRO A 67 28.48 -15.82 -7.96
C PRO A 67 28.06 -14.45 -7.42
N PRO A 68 27.33 -14.40 -6.29
CA PRO A 68 27.05 -13.14 -5.63
C PRO A 68 28.37 -12.45 -5.24
N THR A 69 28.39 -11.11 -5.30
CA THR A 69 29.51 -10.33 -4.77
C THR A 69 29.76 -10.69 -3.31
N SER A 70 30.99 -11.11 -3.01
CA SER A 70 31.42 -11.37 -1.65
C SER A 70 31.71 -10.05 -0.94
N LEU A 71 31.13 -9.90 0.25
CA LEU A 71 31.36 -8.78 1.15
C LEU A 71 32.35 -9.14 2.27
N ARG A 72 32.95 -10.34 2.26
CA ARG A 72 33.84 -10.82 3.32
C ARG A 72 34.98 -9.85 3.65
N GLY A 73 35.56 -9.20 2.63
CA GLY A 73 36.68 -8.28 2.82
C GLY A 73 36.31 -6.92 3.42
N VAL A 74 35.03 -6.59 3.52
CA VAL A 74 34.54 -5.28 4.00
C VAL A 74 33.48 -5.36 5.10
N ALA A 75 32.81 -6.50 5.26
CA ALA A 75 31.80 -6.68 6.30
C ALA A 75 32.48 -6.90 7.65
N SER A 76 32.11 -6.09 8.64
CA SER A 76 32.59 -6.16 10.02
C SER A 76 31.60 -6.86 10.94
N ALA A 77 30.30 -6.75 10.65
CA ALA A 77 29.24 -7.29 11.47
C ALA A 77 28.00 -7.72 10.67
N VAL A 78 27.15 -8.50 11.31
CA VAL A 78 25.83 -8.90 10.79
C VAL A 78 24.75 -8.57 11.81
N ALA A 79 23.67 -7.97 11.34
CA ALA A 79 22.45 -7.77 12.10
C ALA A 79 21.28 -8.56 11.48
N TRP A 80 20.36 -9.08 12.29
CA TRP A 80 19.23 -9.86 11.78
C TRP A 80 18.03 -9.87 12.72
N ALA A 81 16.84 -10.09 12.16
CA ALA A 81 15.64 -10.46 12.91
C ALA A 81 14.91 -11.57 12.18
N ARG A 82 14.38 -12.53 12.94
CA ARG A 82 13.46 -13.55 12.43
C ARG A 82 12.07 -12.94 12.24
N THR A 83 11.35 -13.41 11.24
CA THR A 83 9.95 -13.04 11.02
C THR A 83 9.10 -14.29 10.85
N ALA A 84 7.87 -14.25 11.35
CA ALA A 84 6.92 -15.36 11.30
C ALA A 84 6.20 -15.42 9.95
N ALA A 85 6.02 -14.27 9.28
CA ALA A 85 5.20 -14.19 8.08
C ALA A 85 5.77 -13.26 6.97
N PRO A 86 5.39 -13.46 5.69
CA PRO A 86 5.90 -12.68 4.56
C PRO A 86 5.61 -11.16 4.62
N PHE A 87 4.44 -10.75 5.11
CA PHE A 87 4.10 -9.33 5.24
C PHE A 87 4.92 -8.69 6.35
N GLU A 88 5.03 -9.33 7.52
CA GLU A 88 5.90 -8.88 8.61
C GLU A 88 7.34 -8.68 8.12
N GLN A 89 7.87 -9.65 7.37
CA GLN A 89 9.20 -9.55 6.75
C GLN A 89 9.33 -8.34 5.84
N ARG A 90 8.31 -8.10 4.99
CA ARG A 90 8.32 -6.96 4.08
C ARG A 90 8.24 -5.65 4.84
N LEU A 91 7.35 -5.56 5.83
CA LEU A 91 7.15 -4.39 6.67
C LEU A 91 8.45 -4.02 7.40
N LEU A 92 9.08 -4.99 8.08
CA LEU A 92 10.37 -4.79 8.73
C LEU A 92 11.45 -4.32 7.76
N TYR A 93 11.54 -4.96 6.59
CA TYR A 93 12.51 -4.56 5.57
C TYR A 93 12.31 -3.11 5.12
N GLU A 94 11.07 -2.70 4.84
CA GLU A 94 10.79 -1.35 4.35
C GLU A 94 11.01 -0.30 5.44
N ARG A 95 10.65 -0.57 6.70
CA ARG A 95 10.96 0.32 7.83
C ARG A 95 12.47 0.54 8.00
N ARG A 96 13.26 -0.53 7.86
CA ARG A 96 14.73 -0.42 7.91
C ARG A 96 15.30 0.28 6.69
N MET A 97 14.75 0.00 5.50
CA MET A 97 15.24 0.60 4.26
C MET A 97 14.92 2.10 4.18
N ALA A 98 13.79 2.55 4.73
CA ALA A 98 13.41 3.96 4.75
C ALA A 98 14.43 4.86 5.48
N ALA A 99 15.13 4.32 6.48
CA ALA A 99 16.22 5.03 7.18
C ALA A 99 17.53 5.06 6.38
N LEU A 100 17.68 4.23 5.35
CA LEU A 100 18.91 4.07 4.57
C LEU A 100 18.83 4.74 3.20
N VAL A 101 17.68 4.64 2.55
CA VAL A 101 17.47 5.12 1.19
C VAL A 101 16.15 5.89 1.15
N PRO A 102 16.18 7.20 0.83
CA PRO A 102 14.97 7.98 0.68
C PRO A 102 14.02 7.35 -0.34
N THR A 103 12.71 7.36 -0.05
CA THR A 103 11.67 6.80 -0.93
C THR A 103 11.78 7.30 -2.37
N ALA A 104 12.13 8.57 -2.58
CA ALA A 104 12.30 9.17 -3.90
C ALA A 104 13.44 8.54 -4.74
N ALA A 105 14.45 7.94 -4.11
CA ALA A 105 15.55 7.25 -4.79
C ALA A 105 15.25 5.77 -5.09
N ARG A 106 14.16 5.22 -4.55
CA ARG A 106 13.81 3.80 -4.67
C ARG A 106 13.11 3.51 -6.00
N ARG A 107 13.82 2.85 -6.91
CA ARG A 107 13.31 2.47 -8.24
C ARG A 107 12.40 1.23 -8.23
N ASP A 108 12.46 0.43 -7.17
CA ASP A 108 11.64 -0.77 -7.01
C ASP A 108 10.22 -0.45 -6.52
N LEU A 109 10.01 0.75 -5.99
CA LEU A 109 8.71 1.24 -5.57
C LEU A 109 7.97 1.86 -6.75
N LYS A 110 6.67 1.58 -6.85
CA LYS A 110 5.80 2.21 -7.85
C LYS A 110 4.93 3.24 -7.13
N PRO A 111 4.91 4.50 -7.60
CA PRO A 111 4.04 5.51 -7.01
C PRO A 111 2.58 5.03 -7.03
N PRO A 112 1.87 5.07 -5.90
CA PRO A 112 0.44 4.84 -5.88
C PRO A 112 -0.27 5.90 -6.74
N ALA A 113 -1.38 5.50 -7.36
CA ALA A 113 -2.23 6.42 -8.11
C ALA A 113 -3.53 6.64 -7.35
N PHE A 114 -3.97 7.89 -7.28
CA PHE A 114 -5.20 8.33 -6.63
C PHE A 114 -6.00 9.19 -7.60
N LEU A 115 -7.32 9.19 -7.45
CA LEU A 115 -8.14 10.26 -7.98
C LEU A 115 -8.05 11.45 -7.01
N HIS A 116 -8.04 12.66 -7.54
CA HIS A 116 -8.03 13.89 -6.75
C HIS A 116 -9.20 14.76 -7.19
N LEU A 117 -10.00 15.18 -6.22
CA LEU A 117 -11.08 16.14 -6.36
C LEU A 117 -10.96 17.15 -5.21
N ASP A 118 -10.39 18.31 -5.52
CA ASP A 118 -10.12 19.34 -4.53
C ASP A 118 -11.41 20.15 -4.23
N PRO A 119 -11.93 20.11 -2.99
CA PRO A 119 -13.11 20.91 -2.63
C PRO A 119 -12.82 22.42 -2.53
N ALA A 120 -11.55 22.83 -2.37
CA ALA A 120 -11.14 24.22 -2.29
C ALA A 120 -11.13 24.91 -3.66
N GLU A 121 -10.99 24.16 -4.76
CA GLU A 121 -11.12 24.70 -6.11
C GLU A 121 -12.53 25.30 -6.31
N ARG A 122 -12.61 26.50 -6.89
CA ARG A 122 -13.88 27.17 -7.25
C ARG A 122 -14.77 26.29 -8.13
N PHE A 123 -14.16 25.59 -9.08
CA PHE A 123 -14.79 24.58 -9.92
C PHE A 123 -13.98 23.28 -9.85
N PRO A 124 -14.23 22.39 -8.87
CA PRO A 124 -13.45 21.17 -8.70
C PRO A 124 -13.38 20.31 -9.98
N ARG A 125 -12.19 19.79 -10.29
CA ARG A 125 -11.96 18.84 -11.38
C ARG A 125 -11.47 17.50 -10.85
N LEU A 126 -11.79 16.42 -11.56
CA LEU A 126 -11.29 15.10 -11.24
C LEU A 126 -9.95 14.86 -11.97
N SER A 127 -8.87 14.61 -11.23
CA SER A 127 -7.52 14.39 -11.78
C SER A 127 -6.85 13.13 -11.20
N VAL A 128 -5.81 12.61 -11.85
CA VAL A 128 -5.03 11.48 -11.31
C VAL A 128 -3.69 11.98 -10.73
N ARG A 129 -3.51 11.83 -9.42
CA ARG A 129 -2.32 12.25 -8.66
C ARG A 129 -1.63 11.08 -7.95
N SER A 130 -0.41 11.29 -7.48
CA SER A 130 0.27 10.39 -6.53
C SER A 130 0.06 10.87 -5.09
N ALA A 131 0.31 9.99 -4.10
CA ALA A 131 0.20 10.31 -2.65
C ALA A 131 1.11 11.46 -2.18
N ALA A 132 2.04 11.95 -3.02
CA ALA A 132 2.88 13.09 -2.68
C ALA A 132 2.15 14.44 -2.77
N ALA A 133 0.92 14.47 -3.29
CA ALA A 133 0.03 15.63 -3.22
C ALA A 133 -0.75 15.60 -1.90
N GLU A 134 -1.14 16.77 -1.39
CA GLU A 134 -1.89 16.90 -0.13
C GLU A 134 -3.03 15.87 -0.02
N PRO A 135 -3.25 15.28 1.18
CA PRO A 135 -4.18 14.15 1.34
C PRO A 135 -5.64 14.55 1.10
N GLN A 136 -5.97 15.84 1.20
CA GLN A 136 -7.34 16.30 1.04
C GLN A 136 -7.85 16.01 -0.37
N GLY A 137 -9.06 15.44 -0.46
CA GLY A 137 -9.68 15.16 -1.75
C GLY A 137 -9.00 14.05 -2.57
N LEU A 138 -8.08 13.27 -2.00
CA LEU A 138 -7.51 12.08 -2.65
C LEU A 138 -8.34 10.83 -2.35
N PHE A 139 -8.66 10.07 -3.40
CA PHE A 139 -9.40 8.82 -3.34
C PHE A 139 -8.52 7.71 -3.96
N GLY A 140 -8.22 6.66 -3.19
CA GLY A 140 -7.40 5.54 -3.68
C GLY A 140 -7.13 4.47 -2.63
N PRO A 141 -6.11 3.61 -2.86
CA PRO A 141 -5.18 3.58 -3.99
C PRO A 141 -5.69 2.77 -5.19
N PHE A 142 -5.28 3.17 -6.40
CA PHE A 142 -5.50 2.42 -7.63
C PHE A 142 -4.29 1.57 -8.02
N ARG A 143 -4.56 0.39 -8.62
CA ARG A 143 -3.54 -0.57 -9.07
C ARG A 143 -2.47 -0.06 -10.03
N SER A 144 -2.79 1.00 -10.74
CA SER A 144 -1.89 1.69 -11.64
C SER A 144 -2.50 3.02 -12.00
N ARG A 145 -1.67 3.94 -12.51
CA ARG A 145 -2.15 5.19 -13.09
C ARG A 145 -3.21 4.94 -14.16
N ARG A 146 -3.04 3.91 -15.01
CA ARG A 146 -4.03 3.55 -16.03
C ARG A 146 -5.37 3.13 -15.44
N ALA A 147 -5.37 2.40 -14.32
CA ALA A 147 -6.60 2.05 -13.64
C ALA A 147 -7.31 3.27 -13.03
N ALA A 148 -6.54 4.21 -12.46
CA ALA A 148 -7.08 5.49 -12.00
C ALA A 148 -7.68 6.31 -13.16
N GLU A 149 -6.99 6.38 -14.30
CA GLU A 149 -7.52 7.07 -15.50
C GLU A 149 -8.81 6.43 -16.02
N THR A 150 -8.90 5.09 -16.05
CA THR A 150 -10.14 4.40 -16.41
C THR A 150 -11.29 4.73 -15.45
N ALA A 151 -11.01 4.78 -14.14
CA ALA A 151 -12.00 5.20 -13.14
C ALA A 151 -12.39 6.67 -13.30
N ARG A 152 -11.42 7.56 -13.58
CA ARG A 152 -11.67 8.98 -13.86
C ARG A 152 -12.63 9.17 -15.04
N GLU A 153 -12.40 8.43 -16.11
CA GLU A 153 -13.24 8.45 -17.32
C GLU A 153 -14.65 7.94 -17.04
N ALA A 154 -14.77 6.83 -16.30
CA ALA A 154 -16.07 6.32 -15.86
C ALA A 154 -16.85 7.34 -15.02
N LEU A 155 -16.17 8.05 -14.12
CA LEU A 155 -16.77 9.10 -13.28
C LEU A 155 -17.21 10.30 -14.09
N HIS A 156 -16.45 10.73 -15.10
CA HIS A 156 -16.84 11.83 -15.98
C HIS A 156 -18.15 11.55 -16.73
N ARG A 157 -18.43 10.28 -17.06
CA ARG A 157 -19.71 9.89 -17.68
C ARG A 157 -20.90 10.03 -16.74
N ARG A 158 -20.66 9.91 -15.42
CA ARG A 158 -21.70 9.97 -14.39
C ARG A 158 -21.88 11.37 -13.80
N PHE A 159 -20.78 12.11 -13.67
CA PHE A 159 -20.70 13.44 -13.10
C PHE A 159 -20.06 14.38 -14.13
N PRO A 160 -20.81 15.34 -14.69
CA PRO A 160 -20.31 16.24 -15.74
C PRO A 160 -19.39 17.33 -15.16
N LEU A 161 -18.31 16.93 -14.49
CA LEU A 161 -17.25 17.78 -14.00
C LEU A 161 -16.36 18.23 -15.16
N ARG A 162 -15.71 19.39 -14.99
CA ARG A 162 -14.78 19.92 -15.97
C ARG A 162 -13.56 18.98 -16.12
N PRO A 163 -13.17 18.65 -17.37
CA PRO A 163 -11.94 17.91 -17.62
C PRO A 163 -10.73 18.84 -17.84
N CYS A 164 -10.96 20.14 -18.08
CA CYS A 164 -9.89 21.10 -18.38
C CYS A 164 -8.97 21.32 -17.18
N ASP A 165 -7.69 21.56 -17.47
CA ASP A 165 -6.65 21.76 -16.47
C ASP A 165 -6.20 23.21 -16.30
N TYR A 166 -6.73 24.13 -17.10
CA TYR A 166 -6.47 25.56 -17.06
C TYR A 166 -7.47 26.34 -16.18
N THR A 167 -7.02 27.50 -15.70
CA THR A 167 -7.85 28.48 -14.98
C THR A 167 -8.67 29.31 -15.96
N PHE A 168 -9.89 29.69 -15.57
CA PHE A 168 -10.77 30.55 -16.36
C PHE A 168 -11.59 31.43 -15.43
N GLU A 169 -12.05 32.57 -15.96
CA GLU A 169 -13.18 33.30 -15.39
C GLU A 169 -14.45 32.97 -16.17
N PRO A 170 -15.58 32.67 -15.50
CA PRO A 170 -16.85 32.42 -16.17
C PRO A 170 -17.28 33.60 -17.03
N ASP A 171 -17.59 33.35 -18.30
CA ASP A 171 -18.10 34.34 -19.26
C ASP A 171 -19.04 33.60 -20.25
N PRO A 172 -20.31 34.00 -20.43
CA PRO A 172 -21.19 33.39 -21.44
C PRO A 172 -20.64 33.51 -22.87
N ALA A 173 -19.79 34.51 -23.12
CA ALA A 173 -19.11 34.74 -24.40
C ALA A 173 -17.69 34.13 -24.45
N LEU A 174 -17.29 33.31 -23.47
CA LEU A 174 -15.93 32.75 -23.42
C LEU A 174 -15.60 31.97 -24.71
N PRO A 175 -14.65 32.44 -25.54
CA PRO A 175 -14.40 31.83 -26.86
C PRO A 175 -13.99 30.35 -26.78
N LEU A 176 -13.16 30.01 -25.79
CA LEU A 176 -12.73 28.62 -25.51
C LEU A 176 -13.88 27.71 -25.09
N GLY A 177 -14.90 28.25 -24.42
CA GLY A 177 -16.06 27.49 -23.99
C GLY A 177 -17.02 27.18 -25.15
N LEU A 178 -17.24 28.13 -26.05
CA LEU A 178 -18.18 28.00 -27.17
C LEU A 178 -17.76 26.92 -28.19
N GLY A 179 -16.46 26.75 -28.40
CA GLY A 179 -15.89 25.67 -29.22
C GLY A 179 -15.65 24.35 -28.47
N CYS A 180 -15.99 24.25 -27.19
CA CYS A 180 -15.65 23.10 -26.36
C CYS A 180 -16.54 21.89 -26.67
N LEU A 181 -15.93 20.81 -27.17
CA LEU A 181 -16.62 19.55 -27.43
C LEU A 181 -17.35 19.02 -26.19
N PHE A 182 -16.73 19.06 -25.01
CA PHE A 182 -17.33 18.57 -23.76
C PHE A 182 -18.61 19.33 -23.38
N ALA A 183 -18.67 20.63 -23.65
CA ALA A 183 -19.86 21.44 -23.43
C ALA A 183 -20.94 21.16 -24.49
N GLN A 184 -20.56 20.83 -25.73
CA GLN A 184 -21.48 20.49 -26.82
C GLN A 184 -22.13 19.11 -26.60
N VAL A 185 -21.36 18.10 -26.20
CA VAL A 185 -21.87 16.75 -25.92
C VAL A 185 -22.41 16.59 -24.49
N ARG A 186 -22.46 17.67 -23.71
CA ARG A 186 -22.99 17.74 -22.33
C ARG A 186 -22.30 16.79 -21.33
N SER A 187 -21.03 16.44 -21.58
CA SER A 187 -20.19 15.70 -20.63
C SER A 187 -19.49 16.60 -19.62
N CYS A 188 -19.67 17.92 -19.74
CA CYS A 188 -19.28 18.93 -18.77
C CYS A 188 -20.47 19.87 -18.53
N ALA A 189 -20.73 20.24 -17.27
CA ALA A 189 -21.75 21.21 -16.89
C ALA A 189 -21.42 22.64 -17.37
N ALA A 190 -20.22 22.83 -17.95
CA ALA A 190 -19.73 24.06 -18.55
C ALA A 190 -19.85 25.29 -17.62
N PRO A 191 -19.22 25.25 -16.42
CA PRO A 191 -19.18 26.40 -15.52
C PRO A 191 -18.49 27.63 -16.15
N CYS A 192 -17.56 27.41 -17.08
CA CYS A 192 -16.88 28.47 -17.80
C CYS A 192 -17.81 29.32 -18.70
N LEU A 193 -18.95 28.76 -19.12
CA LEU A 193 -19.98 29.44 -19.90
C LEU A 193 -21.17 29.91 -19.04
N MET A 194 -21.05 29.88 -17.70
CA MET A 194 -22.13 30.16 -16.75
C MET A 194 -23.41 29.32 -16.98
N ARG A 195 -23.29 28.11 -17.55
CA ARG A 195 -24.46 27.21 -17.73
C ARG A 195 -24.93 26.58 -16.41
N THR A 196 -24.14 26.72 -15.36
CA THR A 196 -24.38 26.26 -14.00
C THR A 196 -23.84 27.32 -13.06
N SER A 197 -24.53 27.55 -11.94
CA SER A 197 -23.99 28.39 -10.88
C SER A 197 -22.77 27.73 -10.23
N GLU A 198 -21.95 28.52 -9.54
CA GLU A 198 -20.83 27.99 -8.75
C GLU A 198 -21.32 27.06 -7.63
N GLU A 199 -22.42 27.42 -6.97
CA GLU A 199 -23.04 26.63 -5.91
C GLU A 199 -23.49 25.26 -6.42
N ASP A 200 -24.23 25.22 -7.53
CA ASP A 200 -24.71 23.98 -8.14
C ASP A 200 -23.55 23.09 -8.60
N TYR A 201 -22.49 23.71 -9.13
CA TYR A 201 -21.30 22.99 -9.56
C TYR A 201 -20.54 22.40 -8.36
N ARG A 202 -20.42 23.14 -7.26
CA ARG A 202 -19.84 22.63 -6.00
C ARG A 202 -20.67 21.50 -5.41
N ALA A 203 -22.00 21.61 -5.44
CA ALA A 203 -22.90 20.53 -5.05
C ALA A 203 -22.73 19.27 -5.94
N LEU A 204 -22.53 19.47 -7.25
CA LEU A 204 -22.20 18.37 -8.16
C LEU A 204 -20.87 17.68 -7.80
N ALA A 205 -19.82 18.45 -7.50
CA ALA A 205 -18.54 17.91 -7.06
C ALA A 205 -18.66 17.16 -5.73
N ALA A 206 -19.41 17.68 -4.76
CA ALA A 206 -19.66 17.02 -3.49
C ALA A 206 -20.36 15.66 -3.66
N ARG A 207 -21.34 15.56 -4.57
CA ARG A 207 -21.96 14.27 -4.92
C ARG A 207 -20.97 13.28 -5.53
N ALA A 208 -20.05 13.75 -6.37
CA ALA A 208 -19.00 12.91 -6.94
C ALA A 208 -18.02 12.40 -5.86
N ALA A 209 -17.65 13.25 -4.90
CA ALA A 209 -16.84 12.87 -3.74
C ALA A 209 -17.54 11.84 -2.85
N ALA A 210 -18.83 12.04 -2.54
CA ALA A 210 -19.63 11.10 -1.76
C ALA A 210 -19.73 9.73 -2.45
N TYR A 211 -20.00 9.73 -3.76
CA TYR A 211 -20.04 8.51 -4.58
C TYR A 211 -18.71 7.77 -4.63
N LEU A 212 -17.58 8.49 -4.58
CA LEU A 212 -16.26 7.88 -4.51
C LEU A 212 -16.03 7.21 -3.14
N GLY A 213 -16.34 7.93 -2.05
CA GLY A 213 -16.08 7.52 -0.68
C GLY A 213 -17.02 6.46 -0.11
N ASP A 214 -18.22 6.30 -0.69
CA ASP A 214 -19.21 5.32 -0.26
C ASP A 214 -19.31 4.14 -1.26
N PRO A 215 -18.84 2.94 -0.88
CA PRO A 215 -18.96 1.73 -1.69
C PRO A 215 -20.40 1.31 -1.98
N ASP A 216 -21.32 1.49 -1.03
CA ASP A 216 -22.69 0.99 -1.11
C ASP A 216 -23.55 1.90 -2.00
N ALA A 217 -23.24 3.20 -2.02
CA ALA A 217 -23.78 4.15 -2.99
C ALA A 217 -23.48 3.79 -4.46
N ARG A 218 -22.52 2.89 -4.72
CA ARG A 218 -22.11 2.46 -6.07
C ARG A 218 -22.86 1.24 -6.59
N VAL A 219 -23.57 0.52 -5.73
CA VAL A 219 -24.39 -0.66 -6.10
C VAL A 219 -25.60 -0.27 -6.97
N GLN A 220 -26.01 1.01 -6.95
CA GLN A 220 -27.16 1.51 -7.72
C GLN A 220 -26.82 2.05 -9.13
N GLY A 221 -25.62 1.81 -9.66
CA GLY A 221 -25.23 2.28 -11.00
C GLY A 221 -24.16 1.41 -11.69
N ALA A 222 -24.41 1.00 -12.93
CA ALA A 222 -23.66 -0.02 -13.67
C ALA A 222 -22.11 0.15 -13.68
N ASP A 223 -21.43 -0.74 -12.96
CA ASP A 223 -20.29 -1.58 -13.38
C ASP A 223 -19.09 -0.97 -14.16
N THR A 224 -18.38 0.02 -13.62
CA THR A 224 -17.05 0.37 -14.18
C THR A 224 -15.93 0.71 -13.21
N ILE A 225 -16.23 1.02 -11.94
CA ILE A 225 -15.19 1.27 -10.94
C ILE A 225 -15.16 0.03 -10.01
N ALA A 226 -14.15 -0.82 -10.17
CA ALA A 226 -14.18 -2.21 -9.68
C ALA A 226 -13.83 -2.41 -8.19
N ALA A 227 -13.58 -1.34 -7.41
CA ALA A 227 -13.27 -1.46 -5.97
C ALA A 227 -13.71 -0.22 -5.17
N PRO A 228 -14.08 -0.37 -3.88
CA PRO A 228 -14.31 0.76 -2.98
C PRO A 228 -13.06 1.65 -2.89
N VAL A 229 -13.25 2.97 -2.90
CA VAL A 229 -12.15 3.93 -2.90
C VAL A 229 -12.42 4.98 -1.82
N ALA A 230 -11.96 4.73 -0.60
CA ALA A 230 -12.11 5.72 0.47
C ALA A 230 -11.24 6.96 0.21
N ALA A 231 -11.67 8.10 0.77
CA ALA A 231 -10.79 9.24 0.93
C ALA A 231 -9.55 8.80 1.72
N ILE A 232 -8.36 9.21 1.28
CA ILE A 232 -7.10 8.66 1.79
C ILE A 232 -6.97 8.88 3.30
N ASP A 233 -7.38 10.03 3.81
CA ASP A 233 -7.35 10.44 5.21
C ASP A 233 -8.28 9.62 6.12
N GLN A 234 -9.41 9.16 5.57
CA GLN A 234 -10.39 8.34 6.26
C GLN A 234 -10.25 6.85 5.94
N SER A 235 -9.33 6.49 5.02
CA SER A 235 -9.20 5.13 4.53
C SER A 235 -8.78 4.16 5.64
N ARG A 236 -9.53 3.06 5.75
CA ARG A 236 -9.21 1.92 6.61
C ARG A 236 -9.11 0.68 5.76
N ALA A 237 -8.12 -0.14 6.08
CA ALA A 237 -7.96 -1.45 5.47
C ALA A 237 -7.36 -2.45 6.46
N LEU A 238 -7.42 -3.72 6.09
CA LEU A 238 -6.83 -4.81 6.83
C LEU A 238 -5.95 -5.63 5.88
N VAL A 239 -4.66 -5.73 6.20
CA VAL A 239 -3.81 -6.74 5.58
C VAL A 239 -3.99 -8.05 6.33
N VAL A 240 -4.25 -9.12 5.59
CA VAL A 240 -4.34 -10.48 6.10
C VAL A 240 -3.14 -11.27 5.56
N ASP A 241 -2.30 -11.75 6.46
CA ASP A 241 -1.10 -12.52 6.13
C ASP A 241 -1.20 -13.95 6.66
N PRO A 242 -1.43 -14.96 5.78
CA PRO A 242 -1.51 -16.35 6.18
C PRO A 242 -0.10 -16.90 6.42
N GLY A 243 0.34 -16.83 7.68
CA GLY A 243 1.58 -17.46 8.14
C GLY A 243 1.54 -18.99 8.07
N ARG A 244 2.55 -19.63 8.68
CA ARG A 244 2.62 -21.11 8.70
C ARG A 244 1.59 -21.71 9.66
N SER A 245 1.49 -21.16 10.87
CA SER A 245 0.63 -21.62 11.96
C SER A 245 -0.38 -20.55 12.42
N GLU A 246 -0.05 -19.28 12.21
CA GLU A 246 -0.84 -18.15 12.67
C GLU A 246 -1.14 -17.20 11.51
N ILE A 247 -2.18 -16.40 11.69
CA ILE A 247 -2.66 -15.40 10.74
C ILE A 247 -2.33 -14.03 11.33
N GLY A 248 -1.55 -13.25 10.58
CA GLY A 248 -1.29 -11.86 10.93
C GLY A 248 -2.37 -10.94 10.35
N LEU A 249 -2.93 -10.10 11.20
CA LEU A 249 -3.92 -9.09 10.86
C LEU A 249 -3.31 -7.72 11.15
N TYR A 250 -3.08 -6.93 10.11
CA TYR A 250 -2.42 -5.63 10.22
C TYR A 250 -3.39 -4.53 9.78
N PRO A 251 -3.99 -3.80 10.73
CA PRO A 251 -4.78 -2.61 10.43
C PRO A 251 -3.94 -1.58 9.67
N VAL A 252 -4.55 -0.99 8.65
CA VAL A 252 -3.97 0.11 7.87
C VAL A 252 -4.93 1.28 7.97
N ARG A 253 -4.42 2.46 8.36
CA ARG A 253 -5.19 3.71 8.39
C ARG A 253 -4.43 4.78 7.63
N ALA A 254 -5.11 5.43 6.68
CA ALA A 254 -4.53 6.46 5.83
C ALA A 254 -3.18 6.09 5.18
N GLY A 255 -3.07 4.82 4.76
CA GLY A 255 -1.85 4.29 4.17
C GLY A 255 -0.73 3.94 5.13
N ARG A 256 -0.95 4.05 6.44
CA ARG A 256 0.02 3.67 7.47
C ARG A 256 -0.35 2.31 8.03
N VAL A 257 0.63 1.42 8.12
CA VAL A 257 0.44 0.12 8.79
C VAL A 257 0.53 0.34 10.30
N LEU A 258 -0.53 0.02 11.03
CA LEU A 258 -0.63 0.19 12.47
C LEU A 258 -0.05 -1.03 13.20
N GLU A 259 1.29 -1.08 13.27
CA GLU A 259 2.04 -2.19 13.87
C GLU A 259 1.57 -2.51 15.29
N HIS A 260 1.42 -1.49 16.14
CA HIS A 260 0.98 -1.65 17.52
C HIS A 260 -0.42 -2.28 17.62
N ALA A 261 -1.32 -1.96 16.69
CA ALA A 261 -2.67 -2.52 16.59
C ALA A 261 -2.73 -3.86 15.84
N ALA A 262 -1.62 -4.34 15.28
CA ALA A 262 -1.57 -5.62 14.59
C ALA A 262 -1.75 -6.78 15.58
N VAL A 263 -2.56 -7.76 15.16
CA VAL A 263 -2.91 -8.96 15.91
C VAL A 263 -2.40 -10.18 15.15
N VAL A 264 -1.77 -11.10 15.86
CA VAL A 264 -1.41 -12.42 15.32
C VAL A 264 -2.20 -13.46 16.11
N ALA A 265 -2.90 -14.34 15.41
CA ALA A 265 -3.73 -15.35 16.05
C ALA A 265 -3.78 -16.65 15.24
N PRO A 266 -3.90 -17.81 15.90
CA PRO A 266 -4.24 -19.04 15.20
C PRO A 266 -5.65 -18.96 14.60
N ALA A 267 -5.92 -19.81 13.61
CA ALA A 267 -7.22 -19.86 12.93
C ALA A 267 -8.40 -20.08 13.91
N ALA A 268 -8.19 -20.86 14.97
CA ALA A 268 -9.21 -21.19 15.97
C ALA A 268 -9.72 -19.96 16.75
N THR A 269 -8.89 -18.94 16.96
CA THR A 269 -9.24 -17.73 17.74
C THR A 269 -9.37 -16.50 16.84
N LEU A 270 -9.57 -16.70 15.53
CA LEU A 270 -9.59 -15.61 14.56
C LEU A 270 -10.77 -14.64 14.79
N ALA A 271 -11.92 -15.14 15.23
CA ALA A 271 -13.07 -14.31 15.54
C ALA A 271 -12.78 -13.32 16.69
N GLU A 272 -12.16 -13.79 17.77
CA GLU A 272 -11.72 -12.96 18.89
C GLU A 272 -10.62 -11.96 18.48
N ALA A 273 -9.73 -12.37 17.57
CA ALA A 273 -8.73 -11.49 17.00
C ALA A 273 -9.36 -10.34 16.21
N VAL A 274 -10.33 -10.65 15.32
CA VAL A 274 -11.07 -9.65 14.52
C VAL A 274 -11.89 -8.70 15.41
N ALA A 275 -12.51 -9.21 16.48
CA ALA A 275 -13.30 -8.41 17.40
C ALA A 275 -12.47 -7.34 18.14
N ARG A 276 -11.17 -7.58 18.36
CA ARG A 276 -10.24 -6.66 19.03
C ARG A 276 -9.52 -5.71 18.08
N LEU A 277 -9.71 -5.82 16.76
CA LEU A 277 -9.03 -4.94 15.81
C LEU A 277 -9.51 -3.50 15.97
N ASP A 278 -8.56 -2.59 15.94
CA ASP A 278 -8.82 -1.16 15.97
C ASP A 278 -7.98 -0.43 14.92
N TRP A 279 -8.42 0.76 14.56
CA TRP A 279 -7.74 1.68 13.65
C TRP A 279 -7.57 3.03 14.35
N PRO A 280 -6.76 3.12 15.42
CA PRO A 280 -6.52 4.38 16.10
C PRO A 280 -5.97 5.45 15.15
N ASP A 281 -6.30 6.71 15.42
CA ASP A 281 -5.55 7.82 14.85
C ASP A 281 -4.15 7.80 15.42
N GLY A 282 -3.15 7.98 14.57
CA GLY A 282 -1.77 7.84 15.01
C GLY A 282 -0.77 8.51 14.07
N GLU A 283 0.33 8.92 14.67
CA GLU A 283 1.53 9.37 13.97
C GLU A 283 2.31 8.16 13.45
N GLY A 284 2.96 8.33 12.30
CA GLY A 284 3.70 7.24 11.66
C GLY A 284 4.09 7.59 10.23
N ALA A 285 5.04 6.85 9.68
CA ALA A 285 5.50 7.09 8.32
C ALA A 285 4.46 6.63 7.30
N ASP A 286 4.36 7.37 6.19
CA ASP A 286 3.52 7.00 5.05
C ASP A 286 4.06 5.72 4.37
N ASP A 287 3.28 4.64 4.44
CA ASP A 287 3.63 3.35 3.85
C ASP A 287 3.13 3.19 2.41
N TRP A 288 2.39 4.16 1.86
CA TRP A 288 1.72 3.99 0.57
C TRP A 288 2.67 3.60 -0.56
N ALA A 289 3.87 4.18 -0.61
CA ALA A 289 4.82 3.92 -1.69
C ALA A 289 5.18 2.43 -1.80
N TRP A 290 5.49 1.78 -0.67
CA TRP A 290 5.83 0.35 -0.67
C TRP A 290 4.60 -0.54 -0.57
N LEU A 291 3.58 -0.13 0.19
CA LEU A 291 2.33 -0.88 0.35
C LEU A 291 1.63 -1.01 -1.00
N SER A 292 1.58 0.05 -1.81
CA SER A 292 1.08 0.00 -3.20
C SER A 292 1.86 -1.00 -4.06
N ALA A 293 3.20 -0.93 -4.03
CA ALA A 293 4.04 -1.90 -4.74
C ALA A 293 3.78 -3.35 -4.27
N TRP A 294 3.50 -3.54 -2.98
CA TRP A 294 3.11 -4.82 -2.42
C TRP A 294 1.68 -5.23 -2.82
N ILE A 295 0.67 -4.38 -2.79
CA ILE A 295 -0.70 -4.75 -3.20
C ILE A 295 -0.73 -5.17 -4.68
N HIS A 296 0.11 -4.55 -5.53
CA HIS A 296 0.03 -4.70 -6.99
C HIS A 296 1.02 -5.70 -7.61
N GLY A 297 1.85 -6.37 -6.82
CA GLY A 297 2.69 -7.44 -7.34
C GLY A 297 1.92 -8.75 -7.58
N PRO A 298 2.62 -9.83 -7.94
CA PRO A 298 2.00 -11.07 -8.43
C PRO A 298 0.98 -11.67 -7.45
N LYS A 299 -0.14 -12.16 -8.01
CA LYS A 299 -1.32 -12.67 -7.29
C LYS A 299 -1.01 -13.91 -6.44
N GLY A 300 -1.85 -14.16 -5.42
CA GLY A 300 -2.03 -15.48 -4.81
C GLY A 300 -1.66 -15.64 -3.33
N ARG A 301 -1.09 -14.61 -2.68
CA ARG A 301 -0.77 -14.64 -1.23
C ARG A 301 -0.91 -13.27 -0.53
N ARG A 302 -1.51 -12.30 -1.21
CA ARG A 302 -1.59 -10.91 -0.73
C ARG A 302 -3.05 -10.59 -0.56
N SER A 303 -3.45 -10.32 0.67
CA SER A 303 -4.82 -9.99 1.02
C SER A 303 -4.83 -8.60 1.65
N PHE A 304 -5.39 -7.64 0.93
CA PHE A 304 -5.62 -6.28 1.37
C PHE A 304 -7.11 -6.02 1.26
N LEU A 305 -7.77 -5.84 2.40
CA LEU A 305 -9.22 -5.72 2.51
C LEU A 305 -9.56 -4.28 2.88
N PRO A 306 -10.22 -3.51 2.00
CA PRO A 306 -10.82 -2.24 2.39
C PRO A 306 -11.88 -2.48 3.48
N VAL A 307 -11.87 -1.66 4.53
CA VAL A 307 -12.79 -1.75 5.68
C VAL A 307 -13.60 -0.45 5.76
N PRO A 308 -14.73 -0.33 5.03
CA PRO A 308 -15.53 0.88 5.02
C PRO A 308 -16.24 1.11 6.37
N ASP A 309 -16.84 0.05 6.92
CA ASP A 309 -17.44 0.05 8.26
C ASP A 309 -16.67 -0.90 9.19
N PRO A 310 -15.87 -0.39 10.14
CA PRO A 310 -15.16 -1.20 11.11
C PRO A 310 -16.09 -1.76 12.22
N ALA A 311 -17.31 -1.25 12.37
CA ALA A 311 -18.27 -1.72 13.36
C ALA A 311 -18.92 -3.06 12.96
N ASP A 312 -19.08 -3.33 11.66
CA ASP A 312 -19.55 -4.62 11.16
C ASP A 312 -18.45 -5.70 11.24
N ARG A 313 -18.25 -6.21 12.46
CA ARG A 313 -17.28 -7.28 12.75
C ARG A 313 -17.62 -8.59 12.05
N ALA A 314 -18.91 -8.85 11.81
CA ALA A 314 -19.36 -10.07 11.15
C ALA A 314 -18.97 -10.05 9.67
N ASP A 315 -19.20 -8.94 8.96
CA ASP A 315 -18.77 -8.79 7.58
C ASP A 315 -17.25 -8.82 7.45
N LEU A 316 -16.54 -8.12 8.34
CA LEU A 316 -15.08 -8.15 8.36
C LEU A 316 -14.54 -9.58 8.52
N LEU A 317 -15.07 -10.36 9.47
CA LEU A 317 -14.66 -11.75 9.69
C LEU A 317 -14.91 -12.62 8.45
N ARG A 318 -16.07 -12.48 7.79
CA ARG A 318 -16.36 -13.19 6.53
C ARG A 318 -15.35 -12.85 5.45
N ARG A 319 -15.02 -11.57 5.27
CA ARG A 319 -14.01 -11.12 4.29
C ARG A 319 -12.61 -11.65 4.61
N VAL A 320 -12.24 -11.69 5.89
CA VAL A 320 -10.97 -12.27 6.33
C VAL A 320 -10.90 -13.75 5.97
N TRP A 321 -11.93 -14.54 6.28
CA TRP A 321 -11.98 -15.95 5.91
C TRP A 321 -11.91 -16.18 4.39
N ALA A 322 -12.65 -15.39 3.61
CA ALA A 322 -12.61 -15.46 2.15
C ALA A 322 -11.23 -15.13 1.56
N ALA A 323 -10.42 -14.36 2.30
CA ALA A 323 -9.08 -13.96 1.89
C ALA A 323 -7.99 -14.97 2.28
N LEU A 324 -8.32 -15.99 3.07
CA LEU A 324 -7.38 -17.02 3.53
C LEU A 324 -7.30 -18.19 2.53
N PRO A 325 -6.15 -18.87 2.44
CA PRO A 325 -6.03 -20.10 1.66
C PRO A 325 -7.02 -21.17 2.15
N PRO A 326 -7.57 -22.02 1.26
CA PRO A 326 -8.57 -23.03 1.61
C PRO A 326 -8.14 -23.95 2.77
N ARG A 327 -6.85 -24.28 2.86
CA ARG A 327 -6.27 -25.11 3.94
C ARG A 327 -6.46 -24.54 5.36
N LEU A 328 -6.61 -23.22 5.49
CA LEU A 328 -6.85 -22.55 6.77
C LEU A 328 -8.35 -22.32 6.99
N ALA A 329 -9.13 -22.12 5.91
CA ALA A 329 -10.57 -21.90 5.98
C ALA A 329 -11.34 -23.14 6.47
N THR A 330 -10.92 -24.36 6.09
CA THR A 330 -11.59 -25.60 6.51
C THR A 330 -11.44 -25.94 8.00
N ALA A 331 -10.50 -25.30 8.71
CA ALA A 331 -10.36 -25.42 10.15
C ALA A 331 -11.45 -24.66 10.93
N HIS A 332 -12.24 -23.82 10.26
CA HIS A 332 -13.36 -23.08 10.84
C HIS A 332 -14.69 -23.86 10.81
N GLU A 333 -14.85 -24.76 9.84
CA GLU A 333 -16.09 -25.53 9.61
C GLU A 333 -16.13 -26.87 10.37
N ARG A 334 -15.11 -27.17 11.18
CA ARG A 334 -15.03 -28.35 12.06
C ARG A 334 -14.93 -27.90 13.52
#